data_AF-A0A5R2N382-F1
#
_entry.id   AF-A0A5R2N382-F1
#
_cell.length_a   1.000
_cell.length_b   1.000
_cell.length_c   1.000
_cell.angle_alpha   90.00
_cell.angle_beta   90.00
_cell.angle_gamma   90.00
#
_symmetry.space_group_name_H-M   'P 1'
#
loop_
_entity.id
_entity.type
_entity.pdbx_description
1 polymer ?
#
loop_
_entity_poly.entity_id
_entity_poly.type
_entity_poly.pdbx_seq_one_letter_code
_entity_poly.pdbx_strand_id
1 'polypeptide(L)'
;AHAREDVLIFCDSDVAFLKAFDCGVFWRDGSARLFRRDGVLADDGHDEHRVWSRNAGAALGIDRSQASVHDYISTLIAWRRDTVLAMCGRIEKVHGRDWVEVIGSARKFSECMIYGRYVDDLLDGAGHFHGSEEFCRVHWTGEALSDDEFRRFVASMAPEQVA
;
A
#
# COMPACT_ATOMS: atom_id res chain seq x y z
N ALA A 1 19.84 8.03 -4.49
CA ALA A 1 18.46 7.77 -4.93
C ALA A 1 18.24 8.46 -6.28
N HIS A 2 17.62 7.78 -7.24
CA HIS A 2 17.39 8.32 -8.60
C HIS A 2 16.18 9.26 -8.68
N ALA A 3 15.17 9.09 -7.81
CA ALA A 3 14.06 10.01 -7.64
C ALA A 3 14.41 11.09 -6.59
N ARG A 4 14.06 12.35 -6.86
CA ARG A 4 14.33 13.52 -6.00
C ARG A 4 13.09 13.99 -5.26
N GLU A 5 11.93 13.53 -5.68
CA GLU A 5 10.61 13.84 -5.16
C GLU A 5 10.47 13.31 -3.74
N ASP A 6 9.78 14.05 -2.88
CA ASP A 6 9.58 13.66 -1.48
C ASP A 6 8.48 12.61 -1.33
N VAL A 7 7.56 12.55 -2.30
CA VAL A 7 6.50 11.54 -2.40
C VAL A 7 6.59 10.86 -3.75
N LEU A 8 6.47 9.54 -3.72
CA LEU A 8 6.42 8.67 -4.87
C LEU A 8 5.00 8.13 -4.99
N ILE A 9 4.41 8.23 -6.18
CA ILE A 9 3.11 7.62 -6.47
C ILE A 9 3.37 6.28 -7.14
N PHE A 10 2.89 5.21 -6.52
CA PHE A 10 2.94 3.86 -7.04
C PHE A 10 1.60 3.55 -7.71
N CYS A 11 1.73 3.09 -8.95
CA CYS A 11 0.62 2.70 -9.80
C CYS A 11 0.92 1.32 -10.37
N ASP A 12 -0.04 0.40 -10.26
CA ASP A 12 0.09 -0.90 -10.94
C ASP A 12 0.05 -0.70 -12.47
N SER A 13 0.70 -1.60 -13.20
CA SER A 13 0.86 -1.48 -14.65
C SER A 13 -0.44 -1.61 -15.45
N ASP A 14 -1.50 -2.11 -14.80
CA ASP A 14 -2.84 -2.28 -15.36
C ASP A 14 -3.82 -1.15 -14.96
N VAL A 15 -3.32 -0.06 -14.36
CA VAL A 15 -4.11 1.13 -14.05
C VAL A 15 -4.19 2.07 -15.24
N ALA A 16 -5.39 2.60 -15.52
CA ALA A 16 -5.64 3.60 -16.55
C ALA A 16 -6.39 4.81 -15.99
N PHE A 17 -5.83 6.02 -16.12
CA PHE A 17 -6.50 7.24 -15.67
C PHE A 17 -7.60 7.67 -16.66
N LEU A 18 -8.81 7.88 -16.15
CA LEU A 18 -10.00 8.24 -16.92
C LEU A 18 -10.49 9.67 -16.63
N LYS A 19 -9.98 10.30 -15.55
CA LYS A 19 -10.32 11.67 -15.14
C LYS A 19 -9.05 12.42 -14.74
N ALA A 20 -9.04 13.73 -14.98
CA ALA A 20 -8.03 14.61 -14.39
C ALA A 20 -8.27 14.72 -12.87
N PHE A 21 -7.19 14.80 -12.10
CA PHE A 21 -7.27 14.97 -10.65
C PHE A 21 -6.08 15.75 -10.12
N ASP A 22 -6.23 16.30 -8.91
CA ASP A 22 -5.18 17.03 -8.22
C ASP A 22 -4.29 16.05 -7.44
N CYS A 23 -3.00 15.97 -7.76
CA CYS A 23 -2.03 15.16 -7.00
C CYS A 23 -1.88 15.61 -5.54
N GLY A 24 -2.37 16.80 -5.18
CA GLY A 24 -2.48 17.28 -3.81
C GLY A 24 -3.27 16.34 -2.89
N VAL A 25 -4.12 15.45 -3.43
CA VAL A 25 -4.85 14.46 -2.62
C VAL A 25 -3.96 13.49 -1.83
N PHE A 26 -2.70 13.34 -2.25
CA PHE A 26 -1.72 12.50 -1.56
C PHE A 26 -0.97 13.22 -0.43
N TRP A 27 -1.27 14.50 -0.20
CA TRP A 27 -0.57 15.33 0.78
C TRP A 27 -1.54 16.15 1.62
N ARG A 28 -1.28 16.24 2.92
CA ARG A 28 -2.05 17.08 3.84
C ARG A 28 -1.15 17.55 4.95
N ASP A 29 -1.02 18.87 5.12
CA ASP A 29 -0.33 19.50 6.24
C ASP A 29 1.09 18.95 6.52
N GLY A 30 1.86 18.64 5.46
CA GLY A 30 3.22 18.09 5.59
C GLY A 30 3.30 16.57 5.73
N SER A 31 2.16 15.88 5.68
CA SER A 31 2.04 14.44 5.78
C SER A 31 1.62 13.80 4.46
N ALA A 32 2.23 12.67 4.13
CA ALA A 32 1.85 11.85 2.98
C ALA A 32 0.64 10.97 3.31
N ARG A 33 -0.23 10.72 2.32
CA ARG A 33 -1.35 9.79 2.49
C ARG A 33 -0.84 8.37 2.63
N LEU A 34 -1.20 7.70 3.72
CA LEU A 34 -1.12 6.24 3.85
C LEU A 34 -2.49 5.65 3.54
N PHE A 35 -2.57 4.85 2.47
CA PHE A 35 -3.79 4.07 2.22
C PHE A 35 -3.95 3.01 3.31
N ARG A 36 -5.09 2.96 3.98
CA ARG A 36 -5.38 1.98 5.03
C ARG A 36 -6.87 1.68 5.10
N ARG A 37 -7.23 0.40 5.07
CA ARG A 37 -8.54 -0.10 5.50
C ARG A 37 -8.43 -0.68 6.90
N ASP A 38 -9.27 -0.19 7.80
CA ASP A 38 -9.21 -0.58 9.20
C ASP A 38 -9.90 -1.91 9.47
N GLY A 39 -9.20 -2.82 10.16
CA GLY A 39 -9.78 -4.05 10.68
C GLY A 39 -10.10 -5.14 9.65
N VAL A 40 -9.93 -4.90 8.34
CA VAL A 40 -10.35 -5.83 7.27
C VAL A 40 -9.73 -7.23 7.41
N LEU A 41 -8.49 -7.34 7.92
CA LEU A 41 -7.87 -8.65 8.09
C LEU A 41 -8.43 -9.45 9.28
N ALA A 42 -9.30 -8.87 10.11
CA ALA A 42 -10.04 -9.59 11.13
C ALA A 42 -11.16 -10.47 10.53
N ASP A 43 -11.65 -10.12 9.34
CA ASP A 43 -12.76 -10.80 8.67
C ASP A 43 -12.29 -11.97 7.79
N ASP A 44 -13.13 -12.99 7.58
CA ASP A 44 -12.79 -14.16 6.75
C ASP A 44 -12.43 -13.78 5.30
N GLY A 45 -11.66 -14.64 4.61
CA GLY A 45 -11.30 -14.46 3.20
C GLY A 45 -9.98 -13.70 2.93
N HIS A 46 -9.29 -13.22 3.96
CA HIS A 46 -8.03 -12.46 3.84
C HIS A 46 -6.77 -13.27 4.20
N ASP A 47 -6.77 -14.59 4.00
CA ASP A 47 -5.70 -15.47 4.45
C ASP A 47 -4.32 -15.13 3.87
N GLU A 48 -4.26 -14.79 2.59
CA GLU A 48 -3.00 -14.37 1.94
C GLU A 48 -2.50 -13.04 2.49
N HIS A 49 -3.38 -12.06 2.67
CA HIS A 49 -3.02 -10.76 3.24
C HIS A 49 -2.50 -10.90 4.67
N ARG A 50 -3.05 -11.82 5.47
CA ARG A 50 -2.51 -12.14 6.81
C ARG A 50 -1.11 -12.76 6.74
N VAL A 51 -0.84 -13.61 5.74
CA VAL A 51 0.51 -14.15 5.52
C VAL A 51 1.47 -13.01 5.17
N TRP A 52 1.08 -12.11 4.27
CA TRP A 52 1.90 -10.97 3.87
C TRP A 52 2.14 -10.00 5.03
N SER A 53 1.12 -9.69 5.82
CA SER A 53 1.23 -8.86 7.04
C SER A 53 2.19 -9.48 8.05
N ARG A 54 2.10 -10.79 8.32
CA ARG A 54 3.07 -11.49 9.20
C ARG A 54 4.50 -11.44 8.66
N ASN A 55 4.68 -11.65 7.36
CA ASN A 55 6.01 -11.61 6.73
C ASN A 55 6.59 -10.20 6.72
N ALA A 56 5.75 -9.17 6.55
CA ALA A 56 6.14 -7.78 6.73
C ALA A 56 6.64 -7.52 8.16
N GLY A 57 5.90 -7.97 9.17
CA GLY A 57 6.34 -7.88 10.57
C GLY A 57 7.70 -8.53 10.81
N ALA A 58 7.91 -9.74 10.27
CA ALA A 58 9.19 -10.45 10.38
C ALA A 58 10.34 -9.71 9.66
N ALA A 59 10.11 -9.14 8.49
CA ALA A 59 11.11 -8.35 7.77
C ALA A 59 11.52 -7.10 8.57
N LEU A 60 10.55 -6.43 9.22
CA LEU A 60 10.75 -5.21 10.00
C LEU A 60 11.29 -5.45 11.42
N GLY A 61 11.37 -6.71 11.85
CA GLY A 61 11.75 -7.10 13.20
C GLY A 61 10.72 -6.70 14.26
N ILE A 62 9.43 -6.74 13.90
CA ILE A 62 8.29 -6.53 14.80
C ILE A 62 8.01 -7.85 15.53
N ASP A 63 7.63 -7.76 16.81
CA ASP A 63 7.28 -8.93 17.60
C ASP A 63 6.10 -9.70 16.97
N ARG A 64 6.17 -11.02 16.93
CA ARG A 64 5.13 -11.87 16.31
C ARG A 64 3.79 -11.78 17.03
N SER A 65 3.77 -11.42 18.30
CA SER A 65 2.55 -11.17 19.07
C SER A 65 1.83 -9.89 18.63
N GLN A 66 2.55 -8.95 18.01
CA GLN A 66 1.98 -7.73 17.43
C GLN A 66 1.46 -8.04 16.01
N ALA A 67 0.25 -8.60 15.98
CA ALA A 67 -0.51 -8.78 14.74
C ALA A 67 -1.17 -7.45 14.34
N SER A 68 -1.13 -7.13 13.05
CA SER A 68 -1.90 -6.04 12.47
C SER A 68 -3.13 -6.60 11.76
N VAL A 69 -4.27 -5.94 11.98
CA VAL A 69 -5.56 -6.27 11.34
C VAL A 69 -5.90 -5.33 10.18
N HIS A 70 -5.02 -4.38 9.87
CA HIS A 70 -5.22 -3.38 8.83
C HIS A 70 -4.74 -3.89 7.48
N ASP A 71 -5.41 -3.44 6.41
CA ASP A 71 -5.03 -3.71 5.03
C ASP A 71 -4.53 -2.42 4.36
N TYR A 72 -3.40 -2.49 3.66
CA TYR A 72 -2.74 -1.33 3.06
C TYR A 72 -2.68 -1.41 1.53
N ILE A 73 -3.35 -2.40 0.93
CA ILE A 73 -3.22 -2.73 -0.49
C ILE A 73 -4.25 -1.95 -1.33
N SER A 74 -3.73 -1.18 -2.29
CA SER A 74 -4.49 -0.54 -3.37
C SER A 74 -3.54 -0.28 -4.56
N THR A 75 -4.10 0.01 -5.73
CA THR A 75 -3.35 0.12 -7.00
C THR A 75 -2.84 1.52 -7.31
N LEU A 76 -3.29 2.54 -6.58
CA LEU A 76 -2.89 3.94 -6.75
C LEU A 76 -2.64 4.58 -5.37
N ILE A 77 -1.38 4.53 -4.92
CA ILE A 77 -0.99 4.89 -3.56
C ILE A 77 0.27 5.75 -3.52
N ALA A 78 0.49 6.44 -2.39
CA ALA A 78 1.65 7.30 -2.19
C ALA A 78 2.56 6.77 -1.09
N TRP A 79 3.87 6.83 -1.30
CA TRP A 79 4.88 6.59 -0.27
C TRP A 79 5.84 7.77 -0.17
N ARG A 80 6.25 8.09 1.05
CA ARG A 80 7.23 9.14 1.34
C ARG A 80 8.64 8.58 1.14
N ARG A 81 9.46 9.26 0.34
CA ARG A 81 10.79 8.79 -0.08
C ARG A 81 11.71 8.48 1.10
N ASP A 82 11.76 9.38 2.08
CA ASP A 82 12.59 9.20 3.27
C ASP A 82 12.13 8.01 4.13
N THR A 83 10.81 7.79 4.24
CA THR A 83 10.21 6.64 4.94
C THR A 83 10.57 5.33 4.26
N VAL A 84 10.51 5.25 2.92
CA VAL A 84 10.94 4.05 2.17
C VAL A 84 12.42 3.76 2.42
N LEU A 85 13.28 4.77 2.35
CA LEU A 85 14.71 4.60 2.59
C LEU A 85 15.01 4.14 4.03
N ALA A 86 14.32 4.74 5.00
CA ALA A 86 14.44 4.35 6.41
C ALA A 86 13.91 2.93 6.67
N MET A 87 12.84 2.53 5.99
CA MET A 87 12.28 1.18 6.03
C MET A 87 13.27 0.15 5.50
N CYS A 88 13.87 0.38 4.33
CA CYS A 88 14.91 -0.51 3.79
C CYS A 88 16.09 -0.62 4.76
N GLY A 89 16.58 0.52 5.28
CA GLY A 89 17.67 0.53 6.26
C GLY A 89 17.31 -0.17 7.58
N ARG A 90 16.04 -0.14 8.00
CA ARG A 90 15.54 -0.90 9.15
C ARG A 90 15.64 -2.40 8.90
N ILE A 91 15.19 -2.87 7.73
CA ILE A 91 15.26 -4.29 7.35
C ILE A 91 16.73 -4.75 7.35
N GLU A 92 17.62 -3.99 6.72
CA GLU A 92 19.05 -4.32 6.69
C GLU A 92 19.65 -4.39 8.09
N LYS A 93 19.32 -3.42 8.95
CA LYS A 93 19.81 -3.38 10.34
C LYS A 93 19.34 -4.57 11.18
N VAL A 94 18.10 -5.02 10.98
CA VAL A 94 17.54 -6.16 11.72
C VAL A 94 18.19 -7.48 11.31
N HIS A 95 18.50 -7.64 10.02
CA HIS A 95 18.91 -8.93 9.46
C HIS A 95 20.40 -9.02 9.13
N GLY A 96 21.13 -7.91 9.10
CA GLY A 96 22.55 -7.85 8.71
C GLY A 96 22.79 -8.22 7.25
N ARG A 97 21.77 -8.09 6.39
CA ARG A 97 21.77 -8.47 4.97
C ARG A 97 21.02 -7.44 4.15
N ASP A 98 21.25 -7.42 2.83
CA ASP A 98 20.55 -6.51 1.91
C ASP A 98 19.03 -6.69 1.99
N TRP A 99 18.27 -5.59 1.98
CA TRP A 99 16.82 -5.63 2.14
C TRP A 99 16.13 -6.47 1.05
N VAL A 100 16.65 -6.48 -0.17
CA VAL A 100 16.10 -7.26 -1.29
C VAL A 100 16.21 -8.76 -0.98
N GLU A 101 17.35 -9.19 -0.43
CA GLU A 101 17.57 -10.59 -0.05
C GLU A 101 16.59 -11.02 1.05
N VAL A 102 16.38 -10.16 2.05
CA VAL A 102 15.47 -10.44 3.17
C VAL A 102 14.04 -10.60 2.66
N ILE A 103 13.51 -9.61 1.95
CA ILE A 103 12.13 -9.65 1.43
C ILE A 103 11.96 -10.81 0.44
N GLY A 104 12.92 -11.00 -0.46
CA GLY A 104 12.90 -12.05 -1.49
C GLY A 104 12.88 -13.47 -0.93
N SER A 105 13.48 -13.70 0.24
CA SER A 105 13.56 -15.02 0.88
C SER A 105 12.20 -15.58 1.34
N ALA A 106 11.23 -14.72 1.67
CA ALA A 106 9.92 -15.14 2.15
C ALA A 106 8.94 -15.51 1.02
N ARG A 107 9.17 -14.97 -0.20
CA ARG A 107 8.37 -15.13 -1.45
C ARG A 107 6.88 -14.77 -1.41
N LYS A 108 6.27 -14.67 -0.22
CA LYS A 108 4.88 -14.24 0.02
C LYS A 108 4.91 -12.91 0.77
N PHE A 109 5.08 -11.82 0.04
CA PHE A 109 5.11 -10.48 0.62
C PHE A 109 4.25 -9.52 -0.20
N SER A 110 3.89 -8.40 0.41
CA SER A 110 3.33 -7.24 -0.25
C SER A 110 4.12 -6.03 0.21
N GLU A 111 4.66 -5.28 -0.72
CA GLU A 111 5.33 -4.00 -0.50
C GLU A 111 4.42 -2.99 0.21
N CYS A 112 3.13 -2.96 -0.14
CA CYS A 112 2.12 -2.16 0.55
C CYS A 112 2.00 -2.55 2.04
N MET A 113 1.98 -3.86 2.34
CA MET A 113 1.94 -4.34 3.72
C MET A 113 3.20 -4.00 4.50
N ILE A 114 4.39 -4.10 3.88
CA ILE A 114 5.66 -3.75 4.52
C ILE A 114 5.69 -2.25 4.83
N TYR A 115 5.31 -1.41 3.87
CA TYR A 115 5.28 0.03 4.06
C TYR A 115 4.27 0.46 5.12
N GLY A 116 3.04 -0.01 5.02
CA GLY A 116 1.97 0.34 5.96
C GLY A 116 2.29 -0.08 7.40
N ARG A 117 2.77 -1.31 7.59
CA ARG A 117 3.23 -1.76 8.91
C ARG A 117 4.44 -0.99 9.41
N TYR A 118 5.38 -0.61 8.55
CA TYR A 118 6.51 0.23 8.99
C TYR A 118 6.03 1.57 9.55
N VAL A 119 5.09 2.22 8.86
CA VAL A 119 4.52 3.50 9.29
C VAL A 119 3.70 3.36 10.57
N ASP A 120 2.75 2.43 10.61
CA ASP A 120 1.82 2.33 11.74
C ASP A 120 2.46 1.66 12.97
N ASP A 121 3.25 0.59 12.81
CA ASP A 121 3.79 -0.17 13.95
C ASP A 121 5.11 0.39 14.51
N LEU A 122 5.94 1.06 13.70
CA LEU A 122 7.27 1.53 14.13
C LEU A 122 7.42 3.05 14.15
N LEU A 123 6.59 3.80 13.42
CA LEU A 123 6.63 5.26 13.39
C LEU A 123 5.41 5.91 14.06
N ASP A 124 4.45 5.13 14.54
CA ASP A 124 3.18 5.62 15.10
C ASP A 124 2.47 6.61 14.16
N GLY A 125 2.53 6.35 12.84
CA GLY A 125 1.93 7.19 11.81
C GLY A 125 2.70 8.48 11.49
N ALA A 126 3.90 8.69 12.03
CA ALA A 126 4.64 9.93 11.84
C ALA A 126 4.85 10.28 10.35
N GLY A 127 4.55 11.53 10.00
CA GLY A 127 4.65 12.04 8.63
C GLY A 127 3.57 11.53 7.68
N HIS A 128 2.52 10.89 8.20
CA HIS A 128 1.42 10.35 7.41
C HIS A 128 0.05 10.74 7.97
N PHE A 129 -0.93 10.75 7.07
CA PHE A 129 -2.35 10.73 7.44
C PHE A 129 -3.01 9.52 6.78
N HIS A 130 -3.99 8.91 7.44
CA HIS A 130 -4.71 7.77 6.89
C HIS A 130 -5.79 8.22 5.91
N GLY A 131 -5.99 7.44 4.85
CA GLY A 131 -7.16 7.53 3.99
C GLY A 131 -7.55 6.14 3.49
N SER A 132 -8.84 5.85 3.46
CA SER A 132 -9.38 4.56 3.01
C SER A 132 -10.01 4.62 1.63
N GLU A 133 -10.11 5.82 1.04
CA GLU A 133 -10.66 6.03 -0.29
C GLU A 133 -9.80 5.36 -1.36
N GLU A 134 -10.44 4.71 -2.32
CA GLU A 134 -9.77 4.13 -3.47
C GLU A 134 -9.82 5.10 -4.64
N PHE A 135 -8.66 5.57 -5.09
CA PHE A 135 -8.60 6.46 -6.26
C PHE A 135 -8.68 5.68 -7.58
N CYS A 136 -8.53 4.36 -7.53
CA CYS A 136 -8.75 3.47 -8.67
C CYS A 136 -9.96 2.58 -8.39
N ARG A 137 -10.88 2.45 -9.33
CA ARG A 137 -11.96 1.47 -9.27
C ARG A 137 -11.42 0.14 -9.74
N VAL A 138 -11.34 -0.81 -8.82
CA VAL A 138 -10.68 -2.08 -9.05
C VAL A 138 -11.64 -3.17 -9.54
N HIS A 139 -11.18 -3.97 -10.51
CA HIS A 139 -11.81 -5.22 -10.93
C HIS A 139 -10.76 -6.34 -10.98
N TRP A 140 -10.35 -6.84 -9.81
CA TRP A 140 -9.33 -7.90 -9.69
C TRP A 140 -9.88 -9.31 -9.83
N THR A 141 -11.16 -9.52 -9.50
CA THR A 141 -11.77 -10.84 -9.41
C THR A 141 -13.04 -10.90 -10.25
N GLY A 142 -13.41 -12.12 -10.64
CA GLY A 142 -14.58 -12.38 -11.48
C GLY A 142 -14.22 -12.55 -12.96
N GLU A 143 -15.25 -12.49 -13.80
CA GLU A 143 -15.12 -12.68 -15.24
C GLU A 143 -14.69 -11.39 -15.96
N ALA A 144 -14.16 -11.56 -17.17
CA ALA A 144 -13.88 -10.43 -18.04
C ALA A 144 -15.18 -9.70 -18.40
N LEU A 145 -15.17 -8.38 -18.26
CA LEU A 145 -16.32 -7.55 -18.59
C LEU A 145 -16.49 -7.47 -20.12
N SER A 146 -17.73 -7.60 -20.58
CA SER A 146 -18.10 -7.16 -21.94
C SER A 146 -17.96 -5.63 -22.07
N ASP A 147 -17.95 -5.13 -23.31
CA ASP A 147 -17.88 -3.69 -23.58
C ASP A 147 -18.96 -2.87 -22.83
N ASP A 148 -20.20 -3.38 -22.77
CA ASP A 148 -21.30 -2.69 -22.11
C ASP A 148 -21.16 -2.72 -20.58
N GLU A 149 -20.66 -3.82 -20.02
CA GLU A 149 -20.34 -3.91 -18.61
C GLU A 149 -19.18 -3.00 -18.24
N PHE A 150 -18.15 -2.92 -19.08
CA PHE A 150 -17.04 -2.00 -18.89
C PHE A 150 -17.49 -0.53 -18.93
N ARG A 151 -18.36 -0.15 -19.88
CA ARG A 151 -18.94 1.20 -19.91
C ARG A 151 -19.73 1.52 -18.64
N ARG A 152 -20.53 0.57 -18.13
CA ARG A 152 -21.25 0.74 -16.86
C ARG A 152 -20.30 0.82 -15.67
N PHE A 153 -19.25 0.01 -15.65
CA PHE A 153 -18.22 0.02 -14.62
C PHE A 153 -17.59 1.42 -14.51
N VAL A 154 -17.13 1.97 -15.62
CA VAL A 154 -16.57 3.33 -15.70
C VAL A 154 -17.60 4.39 -15.31
N ALA A 155 -18.85 4.30 -15.82
CA ALA A 155 -19.89 5.26 -15.49
C ALA A 155 -20.28 5.26 -13.99
N SER A 156 -20.00 4.17 -13.28
CA SER A 156 -20.30 4.00 -11.85
C SER A 156 -19.16 4.38 -10.91
N MET A 157 -18.03 4.89 -11.43
CA MET A 157 -16.90 5.36 -10.63
C MET A 157 -17.33 6.44 -9.63
N ALA A 158 -16.89 6.31 -8.38
CA ALA A 158 -17.08 7.33 -7.36
C ALA A 158 -16.40 8.66 -7.75
N PRO A 159 -16.78 9.80 -7.14
CA PRO A 159 -16.17 11.10 -7.43
C PRO A 159 -14.64 11.12 -7.29
N GLU A 160 -14.12 10.45 -6.27
CA GLU A 160 -12.71 10.32 -5.95
C GLU A 160 -11.98 9.26 -6.79
N GLN A 161 -12.73 8.36 -7.45
CA GLN A 161 -12.16 7.39 -8.38
C GLN A 161 -11.84 8.07 -9.70
N VAL A 162 -10.56 8.09 -10.03
CA VAL A 162 -9.97 8.78 -11.19
C VAL A 162 -9.38 7.81 -12.20
N ALA A 163 -9.15 6.56 -11.76
CA ALA A 163 -8.69 5.43 -12.56
C ALA A 163 -9.64 4.24 -12.41
#